data_AF-A0A2W6DLB1-F1
#
_entry.id   AF-A0A2W6DLB1-F1
#
_cell.length_a   1.000
_cell.length_b   1.000
_cell.length_c   1.000
_cell.angle_alpha   90.00
_cell.angle_beta   90.00
_cell.angle_gamma   90.00
#
_symmetry.space_group_name_H-M   'P 1'
#
loop_
_entity.id
_entity.type
_entity.pdbx_description
1 polymer ?
#
loop_
_entity_poly.entity_id
_entity_poly.type
_entity_poly.pdbx_seq_one_letter_code
_entity_poly.pdbx_strand_id
1 'polypeptide(L)'
;MGRPGRVRRAVVEGWFTPYAHELRRGLAQAGADPVLEIWCACPVAETRRRYVARTGHRHPVHFDSGRLDAWDDWAVRARPVGVGPVLEVGTATSVDIDATARWVRETARHRRPGHLLSG
;
A
#
# COMPACT_ATOMS: atom_id res chain seq x y z
N MET A 1 -15.36 34.56 5.62
CA MET A 1 -14.06 34.18 5.02
C MET A 1 -13.65 32.82 5.59
N GLY A 2 -14.06 31.71 4.97
CA GLY A 2 -13.71 30.37 5.44
C GLY A 2 -12.26 30.04 5.09
N ARG A 3 -11.46 29.53 6.05
CA ARG A 3 -10.11 29.03 5.77
C ARG A 3 -10.18 28.01 4.63
N PRO A 4 -9.31 28.07 3.60
CA PRO A 4 -9.26 27.04 2.58
C PRO A 4 -9.08 25.68 3.25
N GLY A 5 -9.99 24.75 2.95
CA GLY A 5 -10.03 23.44 3.58
C GLY A 5 -8.69 22.72 3.43
N ARG A 6 -8.12 22.27 4.55
CA ARG A 6 -6.87 21.48 4.55
C ARG A 6 -7.12 20.21 3.74
N VAL A 7 -6.41 20.05 2.62
CA VAL A 7 -6.43 18.80 1.84
C VAL A 7 -6.01 17.67 2.78
N ARG A 8 -6.95 16.77 3.10
CA ARG A 8 -6.67 15.61 3.95
C ARG A 8 -6.08 14.53 3.06
N ARG A 9 -4.76 14.33 3.17
CA ARG A 9 -4.06 13.17 2.59
C ARG A 9 -3.85 12.14 3.68
N ALA A 10 -3.98 10.88 3.33
CA ALA A 10 -3.78 9.75 4.23
C ALA A 10 -2.90 8.69 3.56
N VAL A 11 -2.23 7.90 4.39
CA VAL A 11 -1.55 6.67 4.00
C VAL A 11 -2.21 5.55 4.78
N VAL A 12 -2.56 4.48 4.08
CA VAL A 12 -3.04 3.23 4.67
C VAL A 12 -2.07 2.13 4.24
N GLU A 13 -1.68 1.28 5.18
CA GLU A 13 -0.73 0.20 4.96
C GLU A 13 -1.35 -1.11 5.45
N GLY A 14 -1.13 -2.17 4.68
CA GLY A 14 -1.63 -3.48 5.01
C GLY A 14 -1.57 -4.46 3.84
N TRP A 15 -1.79 -5.72 4.16
CA TRP A 15 -1.91 -6.81 3.18
C TRP A 15 -3.33 -6.84 2.59
N PHE A 16 -3.56 -6.03 1.55
CA PHE A 16 -4.90 -5.83 0.98
C PHE A 16 -5.28 -6.77 -0.15
N THR A 17 -4.36 -7.56 -0.70
CA THR A 17 -4.66 -8.49 -1.81
C THR A 17 -5.82 -9.46 -1.50
N PRO A 18 -5.94 -10.07 -0.30
CA PRO A 18 -7.12 -10.87 0.04
C PRO A 18 -8.39 -10.05 0.35
N TYR A 19 -8.28 -8.73 0.53
CA TYR A 19 -9.36 -7.80 0.89
C TYR A 19 -9.59 -6.73 -0.19
N ALA A 20 -9.32 -7.09 -1.44
CA ALA A 20 -9.31 -6.15 -2.56
C ALA A 20 -10.70 -5.52 -2.82
N HIS A 21 -11.78 -6.23 -2.47
CA HIS A 21 -13.14 -5.72 -2.59
C HIS A 21 -13.45 -4.68 -1.50
N GLU A 22 -13.09 -4.97 -0.24
CA GLU A 22 -13.30 -4.11 0.91
C GLU A 22 -12.48 -2.82 0.79
N LEU A 23 -11.22 -2.94 0.34
CA LEU A 23 -10.37 -1.78 0.08
C LEU A 23 -11.02 -0.83 -0.94
N ARG A 24 -11.46 -1.36 -2.09
CA ARG A 24 -12.11 -0.55 -3.14
C ARG A 24 -13.38 0.14 -2.61
N ARG A 25 -14.22 -0.59 -1.88
CA ARG A 25 -15.43 -0.03 -1.27
C ARG A 25 -15.09 1.08 -0.27
N GLY A 26 -14.10 0.87 0.59
CA GLY A 26 -13.66 1.86 1.57
C GLY A 26 -13.10 3.13 0.92
N LEU A 27 -12.29 2.99 -0.12
CA LEU A 27 -11.76 4.12 -0.90
C LEU A 27 -12.88 4.94 -1.56
N ALA A 28 -13.86 4.26 -2.16
CA ALA A 28 -15.02 4.92 -2.77
C ALA A 28 -15.87 5.66 -1.72
N GLN A 29 -16.16 5.03 -0.58
CA GLN A 29 -16.90 5.66 0.52
C GLN A 29 -16.19 6.87 1.11
N ALA A 30 -14.85 6.84 1.16
CA ALA A 30 -14.04 7.95 1.62
C ALA A 30 -13.94 9.10 0.59
N GLY A 31 -14.43 8.91 -0.64
CA GLY A 31 -14.22 9.86 -1.75
C GLY A 31 -12.73 10.06 -2.06
N ALA A 32 -11.92 9.02 -1.88
CA ALA A 32 -10.48 9.11 -2.06
C ALA A 32 -10.14 9.22 -3.56
N ASP A 33 -9.64 10.38 -3.98
CA ASP A 33 -9.16 10.64 -5.35
C ASP A 33 -8.09 11.76 -5.33
N PRO A 34 -6.90 11.58 -5.93
CA PRO A 34 -6.39 10.34 -6.54
C PRO A 34 -5.97 9.30 -5.51
N VAL A 35 -6.20 8.02 -5.85
CA VAL A 35 -5.60 6.87 -5.14
C VAL A 35 -4.32 6.46 -5.86
N LEU A 36 -3.25 6.28 -5.08
CA LEU A 36 -1.96 5.79 -5.54
C LEU A 36 -1.60 4.53 -4.75
N GLU A 37 -0.92 3.58 -5.37
CA GLU A 37 -0.51 2.33 -4.74
C GLU A 37 1.02 2.21 -4.74
N ILE A 38 1.59 1.89 -3.57
CA ILE A 38 3.00 1.52 -3.44
C ILE A 38 3.05 0.04 -3.09
N TRP A 39 3.64 -0.76 -3.97
CA TRP A 39 3.81 -2.19 -3.79
C TRP A 39 5.25 -2.49 -3.34
N CYS A 40 5.41 -2.91 -2.09
CA CYS A 40 6.71 -3.28 -1.53
C CYS A 40 7.07 -4.73 -1.92
N ALA A 41 7.83 -4.90 -3.00
CA ALA A 41 8.25 -6.21 -3.49
C ALA A 41 9.54 -6.69 -2.79
N CYS A 42 9.64 -7.99 -2.52
CA CYS A 42 10.83 -8.62 -1.97
C CYS A 42 10.83 -10.12 -2.31
N PRO A 43 11.99 -10.75 -2.59
CA PRO A 43 12.05 -12.18 -2.85
C PRO A 43 11.43 -13.01 -1.72
N VAL A 44 10.67 -14.04 -2.10
CA VAL A 44 9.91 -14.90 -1.16
C VAL A 44 10.81 -15.52 -0.07
N ALA A 45 12.00 -15.98 -0.45
CA ALA A 45 12.94 -16.55 0.51
C ALA A 45 13.40 -15.50 1.56
N GLU A 46 13.62 -14.26 1.13
CA GLU A 46 14.07 -13.18 2.00
C GLU A 46 12.95 -12.69 2.91
N THR A 47 11.71 -12.57 2.41
CA THR A 47 10.56 -12.25 3.25
C THR A 47 10.31 -13.34 4.29
N ARG A 48 10.47 -14.63 3.92
CA ARG A 48 10.30 -15.76 4.86
C ARG A 48 11.34 -15.72 5.96
N ARG A 49 12.61 -15.54 5.59
CA ARG A 49 13.72 -15.38 6.54
C ARG A 49 13.46 -14.25 7.53
N ARG A 50 13.07 -13.07 7.03
CA ARG A 50 12.75 -11.90 7.87
C ARG A 50 11.51 -12.10 8.73
N TYR A 51 10.52 -12.86 8.27
CA TYR A 51 9.33 -13.17 9.05
C TYR A 51 9.68 -14.07 10.24
N VAL A 52 10.36 -15.19 9.99
CA VAL A 52 10.83 -16.12 11.02
C VAL A 52 11.74 -15.43 12.03
N ALA A 53 12.66 -14.58 11.58
CA ALA A 53 13.57 -13.84 12.47
C ALA A 53 12.85 -12.85 13.40
N ARG A 54 11.60 -12.46 13.10
CA ARG A 54 10.78 -11.60 13.96
C ARG A 54 9.85 -12.39 14.88
N THR A 55 9.59 -13.67 14.57
CA THR A 55 8.76 -14.55 15.39
C THR A 55 9.37 -14.67 16.78
N GLY A 56 8.56 -14.46 17.82
CA GLY A 56 9.02 -14.42 19.21
C GLY A 56 9.53 -13.06 19.71
N HIS A 57 9.78 -12.11 18.82
CA HIS A 57 10.10 -10.71 19.17
C HIS A 57 8.91 -9.76 18.99
N ARG A 58 7.91 -10.15 18.18
CA ARG A 58 6.66 -9.39 18.00
C ARG A 58 5.63 -9.71 19.08
N HIS A 59 4.71 -8.76 19.28
CA HIS A 59 3.62 -8.92 20.24
C HIS A 59 2.81 -10.20 19.94
N PRO A 60 2.48 -11.04 20.95
CA PRO A 60 1.85 -12.35 20.75
C PRO A 60 0.55 -12.33 19.93
N VAL A 61 -0.19 -11.22 19.95
CA VAL A 61 -1.43 -11.02 19.16
C VAL A 61 -1.24 -11.19 17.64
N HIS A 62 0.00 -11.13 17.15
CA HIS A 62 0.29 -11.33 15.73
C HIS A 62 0.35 -12.81 15.33
N PHE A 63 0.41 -13.74 16.29
CA PHE A 63 0.39 -15.19 16.10
C PHE A 63 1.35 -15.69 15.00
N ASP A 64 2.54 -15.10 14.92
CA ASP A 64 3.42 -15.28 13.77
C ASP A 64 3.85 -16.74 13.55
N SER A 65 4.07 -17.49 14.63
CA SER A 65 4.44 -18.92 14.55
C SER A 65 3.35 -19.80 13.94
N GLY A 66 2.08 -19.48 14.15
CA GLY A 66 0.95 -20.27 13.66
C GLY A 66 0.56 -19.99 12.20
N ARG A 67 1.27 -19.08 11.52
CA ARG A 67 0.91 -18.66 10.16
C ARG A 67 1.90 -19.09 9.09
N LEU A 68 2.99 -19.76 9.45
CA LEU A 68 4.02 -20.21 8.51
C LEU A 68 3.50 -21.28 7.53
N ASP A 69 2.47 -22.03 7.90
CA ASP A 69 1.88 -23.05 7.03
C ASP A 69 1.17 -22.45 5.81
N ALA A 70 0.74 -21.18 5.89
CA ALA A 70 0.08 -20.46 4.80
C ALA A 70 1.06 -19.73 3.86
N TRP A 71 2.37 -19.91 4.05
CA TRP A 71 3.38 -19.10 3.38
C TRP A 71 3.35 -19.24 1.85
N ASP A 72 3.25 -20.47 1.34
CA ASP A 72 3.25 -20.74 -0.09
C ASP A 72 2.02 -20.13 -0.77
N ASP A 73 0.86 -20.19 -0.11
CA ASP A 73 -0.37 -19.55 -0.57
C ASP A 73 -0.22 -18.01 -0.64
N TRP A 74 0.43 -17.40 0.35
CA TRP A 74 0.71 -15.97 0.33
C TRP A 74 1.67 -15.59 -0.79
N ALA A 75 2.72 -16.38 -0.99
CA ALA A 75 3.72 -16.15 -2.04
C ALA A 75 3.09 -16.19 -3.44
N VAL A 76 2.21 -17.17 -3.70
CA VAL A 76 1.50 -17.29 -4.98
C VAL A 76 0.53 -16.13 -5.22
N ARG A 77 -0.10 -15.63 -4.16
CA ARG A 77 -1.09 -14.54 -4.25
C ARG A 77 -0.46 -13.14 -4.18
N ALA A 78 0.85 -13.02 -3.96
CA ALA A 78 1.56 -11.76 -3.83
C ALA A 78 1.53 -10.93 -5.12
N ARG A 79 0.65 -9.93 -5.16
CA ARG A 79 0.57 -8.96 -6.27
C ARG A 79 -0.10 -7.66 -5.81
N PRO A 80 0.18 -6.54 -6.50
CA PRO A 80 -0.58 -5.30 -6.33
C PRO A 80 -2.08 -5.53 -6.46
N VAL A 81 -2.89 -4.75 -5.73
CA VAL A 81 -4.35 -4.76 -5.83
C VAL A 81 -4.83 -4.09 -7.11
N GLY A 82 -4.09 -3.07 -7.58
CA GLY A 82 -4.42 -2.29 -8.77
C GLY A 82 -5.54 -1.29 -8.51
N VAL A 83 -5.43 -0.48 -7.45
CA VAL A 83 -6.43 0.56 -7.11
C VAL A 83 -6.11 1.94 -7.70
N GLY A 84 -4.99 2.07 -8.41
CA GLY A 84 -4.53 3.28 -9.06
C GLY A 84 -3.18 3.05 -9.75
N PRO A 85 -2.45 4.11 -10.12
CA PRO A 85 -1.04 3.98 -10.51
C PRO A 85 -0.25 3.24 -9.43
N VAL A 86 0.52 2.23 -9.84
CA VAL A 86 1.33 1.41 -8.95
C VAL A 86 2.79 1.79 -9.09
N LEU A 87 3.46 2.05 -7.97
CA LEU A 87 4.92 2.06 -7.89
C LEU A 87 5.37 0.77 -7.20
N GLU A 88 6.09 -0.08 -7.91
CA GLU A 88 6.78 -1.20 -7.30
C GLU A 88 8.12 -0.76 -6.71
N VAL A 89 8.34 -1.08 -5.44
CA VAL A 89 9.54 -0.74 -4.69
C VAL A 89 10.19 -2.01 -4.19
N GLY A 90 11.41 -2.30 -4.69
CA GLY A 90 12.21 -3.41 -4.19
C GLY A 90 12.71 -3.12 -2.76
N THR A 91 12.45 -4.05 -1.84
CA THR A 91 12.79 -3.93 -0.41
C THR A 91 13.78 -4.98 0.07
N ALA A 92 14.40 -5.72 -0.85
CA ALA A 92 15.51 -6.62 -0.54
C ALA A 92 16.74 -5.85 0.00
N THR A 93 16.95 -4.63 -0.49
CA THR A 93 18.02 -3.70 -0.11
C THR A 93 17.45 -2.38 0.42
N SER A 94 18.31 -1.39 0.66
CA SER A 94 17.88 -0.03 1.05
C SER A 94 16.95 0.57 0.00
N VAL A 95 15.86 1.17 0.47
CA VAL A 95 14.86 1.84 -0.38
C VAL A 95 15.26 3.30 -0.58
N ASP A 96 15.15 3.80 -1.82
CA ASP A 96 15.23 5.23 -2.12
C ASP A 96 13.90 5.92 -1.74
N ILE A 97 13.86 6.45 -0.53
CA ILE A 97 12.69 7.13 0.02
C ILE A 97 12.41 8.45 -0.71
N ASP A 98 13.44 9.15 -1.16
CA ASP A 98 13.28 10.44 -1.85
C ASP A 98 12.67 10.25 -3.24
N ALA A 99 13.11 9.24 -3.98
CA ALA A 99 12.51 8.87 -5.26
C ALA A 99 11.06 8.42 -5.09
N THR A 100 10.78 7.58 -4.08
CA THR A 100 9.42 7.12 -3.77
C THR A 100 8.49 8.29 -3.45
N ALA A 101 8.93 9.21 -2.59
CA ALA A 101 8.15 10.38 -2.21
C ALA A 101 7.99 11.37 -3.38
N ARG A 102 8.98 11.49 -4.26
CA ARG A 102 8.92 12.30 -5.47
C ARG A 102 7.83 11.78 -6.41
N TRP A 103 7.83 10.47 -6.68
CA TRP A 103 6.80 9.82 -7.49
C TRP A 103 5.39 10.07 -6.95
N VAL A 104 5.17 9.90 -5.63
CA VAL A 104 3.86 10.19 -5.01
C VAL A 104 3.42 11.63 -5.27
N ARG A 105 4.30 12.61 -5.03
CA ARG A 105 3.96 14.03 -5.19
C ARG A 105 3.68 14.38 -6.65
N GLU A 106 4.43 13.82 -7.59
CA GLU A 106 4.25 14.06 -9.02
C GLU A 106 2.97 13.40 -9.54
N THR A 107 2.74 12.13 -9.26
CA THR A 107 1.55 11.42 -9.73
C THR A 107 0.27 12.01 -9.15
N ALA A 108 0.27 12.41 -7.87
CA ALA A 108 -0.88 13.10 -7.26
C ALA A 108 -1.16 14.49 -7.88
N ARG A 109 -0.15 15.18 -8.40
CA ARG A 109 -0.31 16.50 -9.06
C ARG A 109 -0.93 16.38 -10.46
N HIS A 110 -0.58 15.35 -11.21
CA HIS A 110 -1.08 15.13 -12.58
C HIS A 110 -2.54 14.69 -12.62
N ARG A 111 -3.08 14.19 -11.51
CA ARG A 111 -4.46 13.67 -11.41
C ARG A 111 -5.37 14.52 -10.54
N ARG A 112 -5.18 15.85 -10.51
CA ARG A 112 -6.19 16.71 -9.86
C ARG A 112 -7.55 16.45 -10.52
N PRO A 113 -8.64 16.31 -9.74
CA PRO A 113 -9.96 16.25 -10.31
C PRO A 113 -10.18 17.50 -11.15
N GLY A 114 -10.38 17.29 -12.46
CA GLY A 114 -10.85 18.33 -13.34
C GLY A 114 -12.19 18.79 -12.79
N HIS A 115 -12.26 20.06 -12.39
CA HIS A 115 -13.52 20.77 -12.34
C HIS A 115 -14.04 20.72 -13.78
N LEU A 116 -14.97 19.80 -14.07
CA LEU A 116 -15.79 19.90 -15.26
C LEU A 116 -16.48 21.25 -15.14
N LEU A 117 -16.03 22.19 -15.97
CA LEU A 117 -16.69 23.46 -16.17
C LEU A 117 -18.03 23.15 -16.81
N SER A 118 -19.07 23.75 -16.24
CA SER A 118 -20.41 23.85 -16.81
C SER A 118 -20.32 24.27 -18.29
N GLY A 119 -20.97 23.48 -19.13
CA GLY A 119 -21.35 23.80 -20.50
C GLY A 119 -22.75 23.24 -20.73
#